data_AF-A0A920GFX9-F1
#
_entry.id   AF-A0A920GFX9-F1
#
_cell.length_a   1.000
_cell.length_b   1.000
_cell.length_c   1.000
_cell.angle_alpha   90.00
_cell.angle_beta   90.00
_cell.angle_gamma   90.00
#
_symmetry.space_group_name_H-M   'P 1'
#
loop_
_entity.id
_entity.type
_entity.pdbx_description
1 polymer ?
#
loop_
_entity_poly.entity_id
_entity_poly.type
_entity_poly.pdbx_seq_one_letter_code
_entity_poly.pdbx_strand_id
1 'polypeptide(L)'
;MIQFGIFFRKKHDLTNPDTRALLWSEAKKTVNLINDTNLKQSYSDEVYKRISESRNKNINYINSKRSFSSSNKIKKFIGKKNLLDAIFLILINHPKLALDYSEELVKIDFNNKTKNKILLILIDMIITNQDLDKIEFINYLKEKDLIESINNIGAKLIIKWIGYNPSDKTINEIKYNFSDLLNRKLNDKTKNLET
;
A
#
# COMPACT_ATOMS: atom_id res chain seq x y z
N MET A 1 17.00 1.15 -31.11
CA MET A 1 16.88 1.01 -29.64
C MET A 1 17.39 2.31 -29.01
N ILE A 2 16.51 3.26 -28.74
CA ILE A 2 16.91 4.61 -28.27
C ILE A 2 16.96 4.60 -26.74
N GLN A 3 18.09 5.06 -26.21
CA GLN A 3 18.47 5.11 -24.80
C GLN A 3 17.60 6.07 -23.96
N PHE A 4 16.38 5.67 -23.62
CA PHE A 4 15.52 6.39 -22.66
C PHE A 4 16.16 6.54 -21.26
N GLY A 5 17.14 5.70 -20.93
CA GLY A 5 17.85 5.73 -19.65
C GLY A 5 18.84 6.89 -19.48
N ILE A 6 19.27 7.56 -20.54
CA ILE A 6 20.32 8.60 -20.44
C ILE A 6 19.71 10.00 -20.21
N PHE A 7 18.50 10.26 -20.71
CA PHE A 7 17.91 11.60 -20.62
C PHE A 7 17.50 11.99 -19.18
N PHE A 8 17.03 11.04 -18.37
CA PHE A 8 16.55 11.31 -17.02
C PHE A 8 17.62 11.22 -15.91
N ARG A 9 18.79 10.65 -16.21
CA ARG A 9 19.85 10.39 -15.22
C ARG A 9 20.64 11.64 -14.79
N LYS A 10 20.52 12.75 -15.54
CA LYS A 10 21.30 13.99 -15.29
C LYS A 10 20.62 15.01 -14.36
N LYS A 11 19.35 14.83 -13.97
CA LYS A 11 18.59 15.82 -13.18
C LYS A 11 18.27 15.43 -11.74
N HIS A 12 18.44 14.17 -11.36
CA HIS A 12 17.98 13.67 -10.05
C HIS A 12 19.06 12.81 -9.38
N ASP A 13 19.37 13.10 -8.13
CA ASP A 13 20.24 12.27 -7.30
C ASP A 13 19.55 10.93 -7.01
N LEU A 14 20.11 9.84 -7.53
CA LEU A 14 19.53 8.50 -7.42
C LEU A 14 19.76 7.84 -6.05
N THR A 15 20.53 8.48 -5.17
CA THR A 15 20.81 7.98 -3.81
C THR A 15 19.72 8.36 -2.81
N ASN A 16 18.98 9.43 -3.06
CA ASN A 16 17.87 9.88 -2.22
C ASN A 16 16.54 9.24 -2.68
N PRO A 17 15.76 8.61 -1.77
CA PRO A 17 14.49 7.96 -2.11
C PRO A 17 13.42 8.92 -2.65
N ASP A 18 13.41 10.18 -2.23
CA ASP A 18 12.36 11.16 -2.59
C ASP A 18 12.56 11.71 -4.01
N THR A 19 13.80 12.04 -4.37
CA THR A 19 14.18 12.43 -5.74
C THR A 19 13.98 11.28 -6.73
N ARG A 20 14.18 10.04 -6.28
CA ARG A 20 13.90 8.84 -7.08
C ARG A 20 12.40 8.62 -7.28
N ALA A 21 11.56 8.92 -6.28
CA ALA A 21 10.11 8.85 -6.44
C ALA A 21 9.60 9.90 -7.44
N LEU A 22 10.14 11.12 -7.38
CA LEU A 22 9.87 12.20 -8.34
C LEU A 22 10.25 11.80 -9.77
N LEU A 23 11.45 11.24 -9.97
CA LEU A 23 11.91 10.70 -11.25
C LEU A 23 10.91 9.71 -11.87
N TRP A 24 10.42 8.75 -11.06
CA TRP A 24 9.49 7.74 -11.55
C TRP A 24 8.10 8.29 -11.82
N SER A 25 7.66 9.29 -11.07
CA SER A 25 6.43 10.04 -11.35
C SER A 25 6.51 10.77 -12.69
N GLU A 26 7.63 11.44 -12.98
CA GLU A 26 7.89 12.12 -14.25
C GLU A 26 7.96 11.14 -15.43
N ALA A 27 8.62 9.98 -15.24
CA ALA A 27 8.69 8.94 -16.26
C ALA A 27 7.30 8.40 -16.63
N LYS A 28 6.45 8.12 -15.64
CA LYS A 28 5.06 7.67 -15.86
C LYS A 28 4.24 8.71 -16.62
N LYS A 29 4.34 9.98 -16.24
CA LYS A 29 3.65 11.09 -16.93
C LYS A 29 4.08 11.17 -18.40
N THR A 30 5.38 11.04 -18.67
CA THR A 30 5.94 11.12 -20.02
C THR A 30 5.46 9.97 -20.92
N VAL A 31 5.42 8.74 -20.40
CA VAL A 31 4.92 7.58 -21.15
C VAL A 31 3.42 7.70 -21.44
N ASN A 32 2.65 8.30 -20.53
CA ASN A 32 1.22 8.52 -20.73
C ASN A 32 0.89 9.53 -21.84
N LEU A 33 1.84 10.39 -22.22
CA LEU A 33 1.70 11.35 -23.33
C LEU A 33 2.00 10.71 -24.71
N ILE A 34 2.41 9.44 -24.76
CA ILE A 34 2.65 8.73 -26.02
C ILE A 34 1.30 8.30 -26.61
N ASN A 35 1.01 8.78 -27.82
CA ASN A 35 -0.26 8.48 -28.52
C ASN A 35 -0.27 7.08 -29.16
N ASP A 36 0.89 6.57 -29.59
CA ASP A 36 1.00 5.22 -30.17
C ASP A 36 0.87 4.15 -29.08
N THR A 37 -0.14 3.29 -29.20
CA THR A 37 -0.50 2.30 -28.18
C THR A 37 0.57 1.22 -27.98
N ASN A 38 1.19 0.76 -29.07
CA ASN A 38 2.22 -0.28 -29.01
C ASN A 38 3.51 0.30 -28.42
N LEU A 39 3.86 1.52 -28.82
CA LEU A 39 5.01 2.23 -28.30
C LEU A 39 4.84 2.55 -26.81
N LYS A 40 3.66 3.05 -26.42
CA LYS A 40 3.30 3.34 -25.04
C LYS A 40 3.39 2.09 -24.15
N GLN A 41 2.91 0.95 -24.63
CA GLN A 41 2.98 -0.29 -23.87
C GLN A 41 4.43 -0.72 -23.64
N SER A 42 5.25 -0.74 -24.69
CA SER A 42 6.66 -1.13 -24.58
C SER A 42 7.45 -0.20 -23.63
N TYR A 43 7.19 1.11 -23.68
CA TYR A 43 7.84 2.06 -22.78
C TYR A 43 7.31 1.97 -21.34
N SER A 44 6.02 1.70 -21.18
CA SER A 44 5.41 1.44 -19.86
C SER A 44 6.09 0.25 -19.20
N ASP A 45 6.19 -0.88 -19.91
CA ASP A 45 6.78 -2.11 -19.40
C ASP A 45 8.24 -1.90 -18.98
N GLU A 46 9.02 -1.15 -19.76
CA GLU A 46 10.40 -0.82 -19.43
C GLU A 46 10.51 0.10 -18.20
N VAL A 47 9.63 1.10 -18.07
CA VAL A 47 9.56 1.99 -16.90
C VAL A 47 9.19 1.19 -15.65
N TYR A 48 8.16 0.34 -15.73
CA TYR A 48 7.74 -0.50 -14.61
C TYR A 48 8.81 -1.51 -14.19
N LYS A 49 9.51 -2.12 -15.16
CA LYS A 49 10.65 -3.00 -14.89
C LYS A 49 11.76 -2.29 -14.12
N ARG A 50 12.16 -1.09 -14.55
CA ARG A 50 13.21 -0.31 -13.88
C ARG A 50 12.79 0.22 -12.51
N ILE A 51 11.51 0.57 -12.33
CA ILE A 51 10.94 0.89 -11.02
C ILE A 51 11.10 -0.32 -10.07
N SER A 52 10.71 -1.51 -10.53
CA SER A 52 10.84 -2.75 -9.76
C SER A 52 12.29 -3.06 -9.37
N GLU A 53 13.21 -2.99 -10.34
CA GLU A 53 14.65 -3.21 -10.12
C GLU A 53 15.25 -2.19 -9.14
N SER A 54 14.82 -0.92 -9.19
CA SER A 54 15.28 0.12 -8.27
C SER A 54 14.82 -0.09 -6.83
N ARG A 55 13.66 -0.74 -6.65
CA ARG A 55 13.11 -1.10 -5.33
C ARG A 55 13.83 -2.33 -4.76
N ASN A 56 14.10 -3.34 -5.57
CA ASN A 56 14.79 -4.57 -5.16
C ASN A 56 16.23 -4.35 -4.69
N LYS A 57 16.96 -3.37 -5.26
CA LYS A 57 18.32 -3.02 -4.79
C LYS A 57 18.34 -2.52 -3.33
N ASN A 58 17.24 -1.93 -2.83
CA ASN A 58 17.14 -1.51 -1.43
C ASN A 58 16.70 -2.64 -0.48
N ILE A 59 16.02 -3.67 -0.98
CA ILE A 59 15.55 -4.79 -0.14
C ILE A 59 16.74 -5.62 0.38
N ASN A 60 17.74 -5.88 -0.47
CA ASN A 60 18.94 -6.63 -0.05
C ASN A 60 19.85 -5.85 0.93
N TYR A 61 19.79 -4.51 0.92
CA TYR A 61 20.50 -3.68 1.90
C TYR A 61 19.78 -3.60 3.26
N ILE A 62 18.45 -3.69 3.27
CA ILE A 62 17.65 -3.72 4.51
C ILE A 62 17.78 -5.06 5.23
N ASN A 63 17.89 -6.17 4.49
CA ASN A 63 17.97 -7.52 5.07
C ASN A 63 19.33 -7.86 5.71
N SER A 64 20.42 -7.15 5.38
CA SER A 64 21.77 -7.46 5.87
C SER A 64 22.20 -6.70 7.14
N LYS A 65 21.47 -5.67 7.57
CA LYS A 65 21.85 -4.82 8.73
C LYS A 65 20.86 -4.75 9.88
N ARG A 66 19.79 -5.56 9.89
CA ARG A 66 18.81 -5.57 10.99
C ARG A 66 18.67 -6.93 11.65
N SER A 67 19.78 -7.43 12.19
CA SER A 67 19.78 -8.28 13.37
C SER A 67 19.47 -7.43 14.62
N PHE A 68 18.30 -6.78 14.64
CA PHE A 68 17.77 -6.24 15.89
C PHE A 68 16.83 -7.28 16.48
N SER A 69 17.33 -7.92 17.53
CA SER A 69 16.53 -8.61 18.53
C SER A 69 15.39 -7.69 18.98
N SER A 70 14.21 -7.87 18.41
CA SER A 70 12.95 -7.50 19.06
C SER A 70 12.06 -8.72 19.06
N SER A 71 11.75 -9.16 20.26
CA SER A 71 10.94 -10.31 20.63
C SER A 71 9.44 -10.12 20.32
N ASN A 72 9.08 -9.43 19.25
CA ASN A 72 7.72 -9.41 18.71
C ASN A 72 7.63 -10.33 17.48
N LYS A 73 8.13 -11.57 17.64
CA LYS A 73 7.68 -12.66 16.78
C LYS A 73 6.17 -12.76 16.99
N ILE A 74 5.45 -12.29 15.98
CA ILE A 74 4.01 -12.48 15.77
C ILE A 74 3.62 -13.82 16.40
N LYS A 75 2.83 -13.77 17.48
CA LYS A 75 2.20 -14.99 18.00
C LYS A 75 1.48 -15.63 16.82
N LYS A 76 1.83 -16.89 16.50
CA LYS A 76 1.27 -17.66 15.38
C LYS A 76 -0.21 -17.32 15.20
N PHE A 77 -0.54 -16.78 14.04
CA PHE A 77 -1.88 -16.33 13.66
C PHE A 77 -2.88 -17.47 13.84
N ILE A 78 -3.73 -17.38 14.86
CA ILE A 78 -4.86 -18.29 15.06
C ILE A 78 -6.12 -17.51 14.63
N GLY A 79 -6.57 -17.75 13.39
CA GLY A 79 -7.87 -17.34 12.85
C GLY A 79 -7.83 -16.55 11.53
N LYS A 80 -8.15 -17.20 10.40
CA LYS A 80 -8.30 -16.61 9.05
C LYS A 80 -9.37 -15.50 8.94
N LYS A 81 -10.31 -15.42 9.90
CA LYS A 81 -11.48 -14.52 9.83
C LYS A 81 -11.15 -13.05 10.16
N ASN A 82 -10.05 -12.78 10.87
CA ASN A 82 -9.75 -11.43 11.39
C ASN A 82 -8.69 -10.66 10.60
N LEU A 83 -8.16 -11.23 9.52
CA LEU A 83 -7.11 -10.61 8.70
C LEU A 83 -7.63 -9.36 7.95
N LEU A 84 -8.80 -9.50 7.33
CA LEU A 84 -9.45 -8.42 6.58
C LEU A 84 -9.83 -7.26 7.50
N ASP A 85 -10.39 -7.54 8.67
CA ASP A 85 -10.77 -6.49 9.61
C ASP A 85 -9.57 -5.75 10.18
N ALA A 86 -8.42 -6.41 10.33
CA ALA A 86 -7.18 -5.75 10.72
C ALA A 86 -6.60 -4.86 9.62
N ILE A 87 -6.57 -5.34 8.37
CA ILE A 87 -6.18 -4.51 7.21
C ILE A 87 -7.07 -3.27 7.16
N PHE A 88 -8.39 -3.46 7.29
CA PHE A 88 -9.35 -2.36 7.27
C PHE A 88 -9.11 -1.38 8.43
N LEU A 89 -8.98 -1.88 9.66
CA LEU A 89 -8.73 -1.04 10.84
C LEU A 89 -7.43 -0.21 10.69
N ILE A 90 -6.37 -0.81 10.14
CA ILE A 90 -5.12 -0.09 9.90
C ILE A 90 -5.33 1.02 8.86
N LEU A 91 -6.03 0.75 7.76
CA LEU A 91 -6.31 1.75 6.72
C LEU A 91 -7.12 2.93 7.23
N ILE A 92 -8.14 2.69 8.06
CA ILE A 92 -8.91 3.79 8.67
C ILE A 92 -8.01 4.67 9.55
N ASN A 93 -7.05 4.08 10.25
CA ASN A 93 -6.14 4.82 11.12
C ASN A 93 -4.98 5.49 10.39
N HIS A 94 -4.56 4.91 9.27
CA HIS A 94 -3.45 5.38 8.43
C HIS A 94 -3.85 5.42 6.96
N PRO A 95 -4.74 6.36 6.56
CA PRO A 95 -5.26 6.47 5.19
C PRO A 95 -4.16 6.53 4.12
N LYS A 96 -3.04 7.21 4.41
CA LYS A 96 -1.90 7.35 3.49
C LYS A 96 -1.28 6.03 3.03
N LEU A 97 -1.45 4.93 3.79
CA LEU A 97 -1.00 3.61 3.34
C LEU A 97 -1.71 3.18 2.05
N ALA A 98 -2.92 3.65 1.79
CA ALA A 98 -3.64 3.32 0.56
C ALA A 98 -2.92 3.81 -0.70
N LEU A 99 -2.12 4.89 -0.62
CA LEU A 99 -1.34 5.39 -1.73
C LEU A 99 -0.27 4.39 -2.18
N ASP A 100 0.45 3.82 -1.20
CA ASP A 100 1.56 2.89 -1.42
C ASP A 100 1.11 1.51 -1.90
N TYR A 101 -0.12 1.11 -1.54
CA TYR A 101 -0.63 -0.26 -1.75
C TYR A 101 -1.93 -0.30 -2.57
N SER A 102 -2.21 0.73 -3.37
CA SER A 102 -3.48 0.86 -4.11
C SER A 102 -3.75 -0.33 -5.04
N GLU A 103 -2.74 -0.82 -5.76
CA GLU A 103 -2.83 -1.96 -6.68
C GLU A 103 -3.18 -3.28 -5.98
N GLU A 104 -2.64 -3.50 -4.79
CA GLU A 104 -2.93 -4.65 -3.94
C GLU A 104 -4.33 -4.53 -3.31
N LEU A 105 -4.69 -3.32 -2.87
CA LEU A 105 -5.95 -3.04 -2.18
C LEU A 105 -7.16 -3.25 -3.09
N VAL A 106 -7.11 -2.84 -4.35
CA VAL A 106 -8.21 -3.07 -5.30
C VAL A 106 -8.47 -4.57 -5.57
N LYS A 107 -7.50 -5.44 -5.28
CA LYS A 107 -7.64 -6.91 -5.41
C LYS A 107 -8.26 -7.54 -4.17
N ILE A 108 -8.42 -6.80 -3.08
CA ILE A 108 -9.04 -7.28 -1.84
C ILE A 108 -10.55 -7.16 -1.91
N ASP A 109 -11.23 -8.21 -1.45
CA ASP A 109 -12.64 -8.15 -1.08
C ASP A 109 -12.74 -8.36 0.43
N PHE A 110 -13.34 -7.40 1.14
CA PHE A 110 -13.60 -7.46 2.58
C PHE A 110 -14.80 -8.33 2.95
N ASN A 111 -15.47 -8.95 1.96
CA ASN A 111 -16.73 -9.71 2.12
C ASN A 111 -17.83 -8.86 2.82
N ASN A 112 -17.76 -7.54 2.67
CA ASN A 112 -18.71 -6.59 3.24
C ASN A 112 -18.82 -5.40 2.26
N LYS A 113 -20.02 -5.21 1.71
CA LYS A 113 -20.30 -4.18 0.69
C LYS A 113 -19.91 -2.79 1.18
N THR A 114 -20.19 -2.46 2.44
CA THR A 114 -19.89 -1.13 2.99
C THR A 114 -18.39 -0.93 3.18
N LYS A 115 -17.65 -1.93 3.68
CA LYS A 115 -16.17 -1.85 3.78
C LYS A 115 -15.51 -1.71 2.42
N ASN A 116 -15.98 -2.45 1.41
CA ASN A 116 -15.50 -2.31 0.04
C ASN A 116 -15.79 -0.91 -0.53
N LYS A 117 -16.99 -0.37 -0.28
CA LYS A 117 -17.33 1.01 -0.65
C LYS A 117 -16.41 2.03 0.03
N ILE A 118 -16.15 1.87 1.33
CA ILE A 118 -15.25 2.74 2.09
C ILE A 118 -13.81 2.65 1.55
N LEU A 119 -13.33 1.45 1.16
CA LEU A 119 -12.02 1.31 0.53
C LEU A 119 -11.93 2.10 -0.78
N LEU A 120 -12.95 2.03 -1.64
CA LEU A 120 -12.96 2.77 -2.90
C LEU A 120 -12.98 4.29 -2.65
N ILE A 121 -13.76 4.76 -1.68
CA ILE A 121 -13.75 6.17 -1.25
C ILE A 121 -12.37 6.58 -0.76
N LEU A 122 -11.72 5.75 0.07
CA LEU A 122 -10.37 6.02 0.56
C LEU A 122 -9.36 6.16 -0.59
N ILE A 123 -9.41 5.24 -1.56
CA ILE A 123 -8.52 5.27 -2.73
C ILE A 123 -8.77 6.53 -3.57
N ASP A 124 -10.03 6.93 -3.77
CA ASP A 124 -10.37 8.14 -4.52
C ASP A 124 -9.90 9.42 -3.80
N MET A 125 -10.13 9.49 -2.49
CA MET A 125 -9.68 10.62 -1.66
C MET A 125 -8.16 10.73 -1.58
N ILE A 126 -7.41 9.62 -1.48
CA ILE A 126 -5.94 9.68 -1.41
C ILE A 126 -5.30 10.02 -2.77
N ILE A 127 -5.97 9.71 -3.88
CA ILE A 127 -5.53 10.11 -5.23
C ILE A 127 -5.67 11.63 -5.40
N THR A 128 -6.74 12.21 -4.86
CA THR A 128 -7.04 13.65 -4.94
C THR A 128 -6.29 14.48 -3.88
N ASN A 129 -6.13 13.93 -2.68
CA ASN A 129 -5.38 14.51 -1.57
C ASN A 129 -4.38 13.48 -1.02
N GLN A 130 -3.12 13.54 -1.48
CA GLN A 130 -2.07 12.60 -1.07
C GLN A 130 -1.69 12.69 0.42
N ASP A 131 -2.06 13.80 1.06
CA ASP A 131 -1.78 14.05 2.48
C ASP A 131 -2.96 13.77 3.40
N LEU A 132 -4.02 13.13 2.88
CA LEU A 132 -5.21 12.73 3.62
C LEU A 132 -4.86 12.11 4.98
N ASP A 133 -5.32 12.75 6.05
CA ASP A 133 -5.17 12.25 7.40
C ASP A 133 -6.41 11.48 7.88
N LYS A 134 -6.29 10.86 9.04
CA LYS A 134 -7.36 10.09 9.67
C LYS A 134 -8.58 10.94 9.98
N ILE A 135 -8.39 12.18 10.45
CA ILE A 135 -9.48 13.05 10.92
C ILE A 135 -10.33 13.48 9.72
N GLU A 136 -9.67 13.95 8.66
CA GLU A 136 -10.30 14.34 7.40
C GLU A 136 -11.10 13.18 6.81
N PHE A 137 -10.49 11.99 6.74
CA PHE A 137 -11.17 10.80 6.24
C PHE A 137 -12.39 10.40 7.09
N ILE A 138 -12.26 10.42 8.43
CA ILE A 138 -13.37 10.10 9.33
C ILE A 138 -14.51 11.13 9.20
N ASN A 139 -14.20 12.42 9.08
CA ASN A 139 -15.20 13.46 8.90
C ASN A 139 -15.97 13.28 7.60
N TYR A 140 -15.28 12.98 6.50
CA TYR A 140 -15.93 12.65 5.23
C TYR A 140 -16.88 11.46 5.37
N LEU A 141 -16.46 10.40 6.07
CA LEU A 141 -17.32 9.23 6.28
C LEU A 141 -18.54 9.53 7.17
N LYS A 142 -18.43 10.47 8.11
CA LYS A 142 -19.59 10.95 8.89
C LYS A 142 -20.58 11.70 8.02
N GLU A 143 -20.11 12.60 7.15
CA GLU A 143 -20.96 13.35 6.20
C GLU A 143 -21.69 12.44 5.20
N LYS A 144 -21.20 11.22 4.99
CA LYS A 144 -21.81 10.22 4.11
C LYS A 144 -22.62 9.15 4.85
N ASP A 145 -22.84 9.29 6.16
CA ASP A 145 -23.52 8.31 7.02
C ASP A 145 -22.90 6.90 7.00
N LEU A 146 -21.57 6.81 6.77
CA LEU A 146 -20.83 5.54 6.69
C LEU A 146 -20.09 5.18 7.98
N ILE A 147 -20.13 6.04 9.00
CA ILE A 147 -19.34 5.90 10.23
C ILE A 147 -19.72 4.67 11.07
N GLU A 148 -20.98 4.23 11.00
CA GLU A 148 -21.47 3.07 11.75
C GLU A 148 -20.73 1.78 11.39
N SER A 149 -20.29 1.67 10.13
CA SER A 149 -19.50 0.54 9.64
C SER A 149 -18.09 0.49 10.22
N ILE A 150 -17.56 1.63 10.72
CA ILE A 150 -16.28 1.69 11.42
C ILE A 150 -16.46 1.29 12.88
N ASN A 151 -17.50 1.80 13.54
CA ASN A 151 -17.75 1.54 14.96
C ASN A 151 -17.99 0.04 15.25
N ASN A 152 -18.54 -0.69 14.28
CA ASN A 152 -18.85 -2.12 14.39
C ASN A 152 -17.69 -3.07 14.07
N ILE A 153 -16.47 -2.57 13.81
CA ILE A 153 -15.31 -3.41 13.44
C ILE A 153 -14.86 -4.32 14.60
N GLY A 154 -15.29 -4.08 15.85
CA GLY A 154 -14.85 -4.89 17.00
C GLY A 154 -13.37 -4.65 17.33
N ALA A 155 -12.93 -3.38 17.23
CA ALA A 155 -11.53 -2.96 17.30
C ALA A 155 -10.75 -3.55 18.49
N LYS A 156 -11.38 -3.74 19.66
CA LYS A 156 -10.75 -4.32 20.85
C LYS A 156 -10.19 -5.74 20.61
N LEU A 157 -10.94 -6.59 19.90
CA LEU A 157 -10.49 -7.95 19.58
C LEU A 157 -9.36 -7.94 18.54
N ILE A 158 -9.46 -7.05 17.54
CA ILE A 158 -8.45 -6.91 16.48
C ILE A 158 -7.15 -6.36 17.04
N ILE A 159 -7.20 -5.34 17.90
CA ILE A 159 -6.03 -4.77 18.59
C ILE A 159 -5.32 -5.84 19.41
N LYS A 160 -6.08 -6.65 20.17
CA LYS A 160 -5.52 -7.80 20.91
C LYS A 160 -4.85 -8.81 19.98
N TRP A 161 -5.38 -8.99 18.77
CA TRP A 161 -4.89 -9.95 17.79
C TRP A 161 -3.65 -9.48 17.03
N ILE A 162 -3.62 -8.24 16.51
CA ILE A 162 -2.41 -7.66 15.90
C ILE A 162 -1.32 -7.37 16.93
N GLY A 163 -1.67 -7.27 18.21
CA GLY A 163 -0.74 -7.07 19.32
C GLY A 163 -0.33 -5.60 19.54
N TYR A 164 -0.97 -4.67 18.84
CA TYR A 164 -0.77 -3.23 18.98
C TYR A 164 -2.04 -2.46 18.60
N ASN A 165 -2.17 -1.22 19.05
CA ASN A 165 -3.22 -0.33 18.60
C ASN A 165 -2.72 0.52 17.42
N PRO A 166 -3.35 0.48 16.23
CA PRO A 166 -2.88 1.24 15.09
C PRO A 166 -2.89 2.75 15.33
N SER A 167 -3.78 3.26 16.20
CA SER A 167 -3.84 4.70 16.52
C SER A 167 -2.59 5.22 17.24
N ASP A 168 -1.87 4.33 17.95
CA ASP A 168 -0.76 4.71 18.85
C ASP A 168 0.60 4.61 18.14
N LYS A 169 0.59 4.36 16.83
CA LYS A 169 1.78 4.04 16.03
C LYS A 169 1.85 4.95 14.82
N THR A 170 3.07 5.28 14.41
CA THR A 170 3.31 6.05 13.19
C THR A 170 3.17 5.17 11.94
N ILE A 171 2.94 5.80 10.79
CA ILE A 171 2.85 5.09 9.50
C ILE A 171 4.10 4.24 9.22
N ASN A 172 5.28 4.77 9.56
CA ASN A 172 6.56 4.09 9.35
C ASN A 172 6.70 2.82 10.19
N GLU A 173 6.20 2.82 11.42
CA GLU A 173 6.20 1.65 12.30
C GLU A 173 5.22 0.57 11.83
N ILE A 174 4.09 0.96 11.24
CA ILE A 174 3.04 0.03 10.81
C ILE A 174 3.28 -0.52 9.40
N LYS A 175 3.97 0.21 8.53
CA LYS A 175 4.12 -0.12 7.11
C LYS A 175 4.55 -1.57 6.85
N TYR A 176 5.51 -2.07 7.63
CA TYR A 176 5.97 -3.46 7.52
C TYR A 176 4.86 -4.45 7.88
N ASN A 177 4.22 -4.28 9.04
CA ASN A 177 3.15 -5.15 9.49
C ASN A 177 1.97 -5.14 8.51
N PHE A 178 1.59 -3.96 8.02
CA PHE A 178 0.52 -3.82 7.03
C PHE A 178 0.84 -4.60 5.76
N SER A 179 2.05 -4.47 5.23
CA SER A 179 2.49 -5.20 4.03
C SER A 179 2.44 -6.72 4.23
N ASP A 180 2.84 -7.21 5.40
CA ASP A 180 2.79 -8.65 5.72
C ASP A 180 1.35 -9.17 5.80
N LEU A 181 0.43 -8.43 6.44
CA LEU A 181 -1.00 -8.78 6.47
C LEU A 181 -1.61 -8.83 5.06
N LEU A 182 -1.28 -7.82 4.25
CA LEU A 182 -1.75 -7.69 2.88
C LEU A 182 -1.27 -8.85 2.00
N ASN A 183 0.03 -9.16 2.06
CA ASN A 183 0.63 -10.27 1.32
C ASN A 183 0.04 -11.62 1.72
N ARG A 184 -0.19 -11.85 3.02
CA ARG A 184 -0.88 -13.07 3.49
C ARG A 184 -2.27 -13.19 2.89
N LYS A 185 -3.04 -12.09 2.81
CA LYS A 185 -4.39 -12.12 2.24
C LYS A 185 -4.39 -12.41 0.75
N LEU A 186 -3.43 -11.86 0.01
CA LEU A 186 -3.31 -12.05 -1.43
C LEU A 186 -2.82 -13.47 -1.76
N ASN A 187 -1.85 -14.00 -1.01
CA ASN A 187 -1.32 -15.35 -1.22
C ASN A 187 -2.27 -16.47 -0.76
N ASP A 188 -3.22 -16.18 0.14
CA ASP A 188 -4.30 -17.12 0.47
C ASP A 188 -5.26 -17.32 -0.74
N LYS A 189 -5.41 -16.34 -1.64
CA LYS A 189 -6.24 -16.50 -2.86
C LYS A 189 -5.56 -17.42 -3.88
N THR A 190 -4.25 -17.35 -4.03
CA THR A 190 -3.51 -18.15 -5.04
C THR A 190 -3.50 -19.64 -4.68
N LYS A 191 -3.43 -19.99 -3.38
CA LYS A 191 -3.47 -21.40 -2.95
C LYS A 191 -4.81 -22.11 -3.14
N ASN A 192 -5.91 -21.36 -3.19
CA ASN A 192 -7.25 -21.94 -3.37
C ASN A 192 -7.63 -22.12 -4.86
N LEU A 193 -6.77 -21.72 -5.80
CA LEU A 193 -6.98 -21.86 -7.24
C LEU A 193 -6.18 -23.05 -7.84
N GLU A 194 -5.34 -23.70 -7.03
CA GLU A 194 -4.50 -24.85 -7.43
C GLU A 194 -5.03 -26.21 -6.92
N THR A 195 -6.27 -26.24 -6.42
CA THR A 195 -6.99 -27.46 -5.99
C THR A 195 -8.32 -27.57 -6.69
#